data_AF-A0A4Y9MFF2-F1
#
_entry.id   AF-A0A4Y9MFF2-F1
#
_cell.length_a   1.000
_cell.length_b   1.000
_cell.length_c   1.000
_cell.angle_alpha   90.00
_cell.angle_beta   90.00
_cell.angle_gamma   90.00
#
_symmetry.space_group_name_H-M   'P 1'
#
loop_
_entity.id
_entity.type
_entity.pdbx_description
1 polymer ?
#
loop_
_entity_poly.entity_id
_entity_poly.type
_entity_poly.pdbx_seq_one_letter_code
_entity_poly.pdbx_strand_id
1 'polypeptide(L)' 'MAQPLFTERPGDPRAPRPALRSVPARAEEPGRPSPLHVHWFRWSGEDAFSGSSLYTCRCGQVRPGL' A
#
# COMPACT_ATOMS: atom_id res chain seq x y z
N MET A 1 50.80 18.78 -0.53
CA MET A 1 49.34 18.86 -0.70
C MET A 1 48.91 17.65 -1.53
N ALA A 2 48.49 16.56 -0.89
CA ALA A 2 48.12 15.32 -1.55
C ALA A 2 46.59 15.25 -1.70
N GLN A 3 46.12 14.97 -2.91
CA GLN A 3 44.70 14.83 -3.23
C GLN A 3 44.18 13.48 -2.70
N PRO A 4 42.92 13.38 -2.23
CA PRO A 4 42.34 12.08 -1.93
C PRO A 4 41.94 11.39 -3.24
N LEU A 5 42.53 10.22 -3.52
CA LEU A 5 41.94 9.28 -4.45
C LEU A 5 40.65 8.74 -3.81
N PHE A 6 39.51 9.08 -4.40
CA PHE A 6 38.27 8.33 -4.21
C PHE A 6 38.47 6.92 -4.78
N THR A 7 39.11 6.06 -4.00
CA THR A 7 39.12 4.62 -4.25
C THR A 7 37.75 4.11 -3.83
N GLU A 8 36.80 4.18 -4.76
CA GLU A 8 35.53 3.46 -4.63
C GLU A 8 35.84 1.97 -4.58
N ARG A 9 35.74 1.38 -3.38
CA ARG A 9 35.89 -0.05 -3.17
C ARG A 9 34.63 -0.72 -3.75
N PRO A 10 34.72 -1.62 -4.75
CA PRO A 10 33.57 -2.38 -5.19
C PRO A 10 33.23 -3.38 -4.08
N GLY A 11 32.16 -3.11 -3.35
CA GLY A 11 31.72 -3.96 -2.25
C GLY A 11 30.90 -3.25 -1.19
N ASP A 12 30.11 -2.24 -1.57
CA ASP A 12 28.97 -1.87 -0.75
C ASP A 12 27.83 -2.83 -1.11
N PRO A 13 27.51 -3.83 -0.26
CA PRO A 13 26.24 -4.52 -0.40
C PRO A 13 25.20 -3.51 0.00
N ARG A 14 24.75 -2.68 -0.96
CA ARG A 14 23.57 -1.84 -0.80
C ARG A 14 22.51 -2.75 -0.22
N ALA A 15 22.26 -2.60 1.09
CA ALA A 15 21.47 -3.57 1.84
C ALA A 15 20.20 -3.80 1.04
N PRO A 16 19.81 -5.06 0.77
CA PRO A 16 18.62 -5.31 -0.01
C PRO A 16 17.50 -4.57 0.69
N ARG A 17 16.95 -3.54 0.02
CA ARG A 17 15.81 -2.81 0.53
C ARG A 17 14.80 -3.90 0.88
N PRO A 18 14.34 -4.01 2.14
CA PRO A 18 13.40 -5.05 2.50
C PRO A 18 12.27 -4.93 1.48
N ALA A 19 12.07 -6.00 0.70
CA ALA A 19 11.01 -6.04 -0.28
C ALA A 19 9.76 -5.67 0.49
N LEU A 20 9.19 -4.50 0.21
CA LEU A 20 7.92 -4.09 0.77
C LEU A 20 7.01 -5.26 0.46
N ARG A 21 6.72 -6.06 1.49
CA ARG A 21 5.93 -7.27 1.38
C ARG A 21 4.66 -6.80 0.71
N SER A 22 4.54 -7.07 -0.58
CA SER A 22 3.35 -6.73 -1.32
C SER A 22 2.27 -7.55 -0.65
N VAL A 23 1.55 -6.92 0.29
CA VAL A 23 0.33 -7.46 0.81
C VAL A 23 -0.44 -7.76 -0.46
N PRO A 24 -0.85 -9.02 -0.72
CA PRO A 24 -1.86 -9.21 -1.73
C PRO A 24 -3.02 -8.39 -1.19
N ALA A 25 -3.21 -7.19 -1.74
CA ALA A 25 -4.52 -6.58 -1.74
C ALA A 25 -5.37 -7.73 -2.25
N ARG A 26 -6.13 -8.33 -1.34
CA ARG A 26 -7.07 -9.37 -1.74
C ARG A 26 -7.86 -8.67 -2.81
N ALA A 27 -7.56 -9.00 -4.06
CA ALA A 27 -8.41 -8.73 -5.18
C ALA A 27 -9.59 -9.64 -4.88
N GLU A 28 -10.43 -9.20 -3.95
CA GLU A 28 -11.82 -9.56 -3.91
C GLU A 28 -12.30 -9.09 -5.27
N GLU A 29 -12.23 -9.99 -6.26
CA GLU A 29 -12.78 -9.81 -7.58
C GLU A 29 -14.14 -9.16 -7.35
N PRO A 30 -14.32 -7.86 -7.63
CA PRO A 30 -15.57 -7.20 -7.32
C PRO A 30 -16.53 -7.80 -8.34
N GLY A 31 -17.26 -8.84 -7.91
CA GLY A 31 -18.28 -9.47 -8.72
C GLY A 31 -19.11 -8.35 -9.33
N ARG A 32 -19.14 -8.31 -10.67
CA ARG A 32 -19.63 -7.19 -11.48
C ARG A 32 -20.73 -6.42 -10.74
N PRO A 33 -20.48 -5.18 -10.30
CA PRO A 33 -21.41 -4.50 -9.40
C PRO A 33 -22.74 -4.32 -10.13
N SER A 34 -23.82 -4.85 -9.54
CA SER A 34 -25.17 -4.54 -9.99
C SER A 34 -25.37 -3.02 -9.86
N PRO A 35 -25.96 -2.36 -10.88
CA PRO A 35 -26.15 -0.90 -10.87
C PRO A 35 -27.06 -0.44 -9.72
N LEU A 36 -27.90 -1.34 -9.19
CA LEU A 36 -28.69 -1.15 -7.98
C LEU A 36 -28.26 -2.17 -6.94
N HIS A 37 -27.58 -1.70 -5.89
CA HIS A 37 -27.24 -2.51 -4.73
C HIS A 37 -27.24 -1.62 -3.47
N VAL A 38 -27.35 -2.26 -2.30
CA VAL A 38 -27.26 -1.59 -1.02
C VAL A 38 -25.79 -1.41 -0.66
N HIS A 39 -25.40 -0.19 -0.31
CA HIS A 39 -24.05 0.10 0.16
C HIS A 39 -23.84 -0.45 1.58
N TRP A 40 -23.43 -1.71 1.64
CA TRP A 40 -22.95 -2.32 2.88
C TRP A 40 -21.44 -2.08 3.01
N PHE A 41 -21.07 -1.13 3.86
CA PHE A 41 -19.67 -0.80 4.15
C PHE A 41 -19.12 -1.70 5.26
N ARG A 42 -17.94 -2.29 5.04
CA ARG A 42 -17.20 -3.07 6.04
C ARG A 42 -15.88 -2.38 6.35
N TRP A 43 -15.41 -2.50 7.59
CA TRP A 43 -14.11 -1.98 7.99
C TRP A 43 -13.00 -2.77 7.29
N SER A 44 -12.04 -2.04 6.71
CA SER A 44 -10.99 -2.60 5.85
C SER A 44 -9.59 -2.25 6.33
N GLY A 45 -9.47 -1.44 7.37
CA GLY A 45 -8.20 -1.06 7.97
C GLY A 45 -8.16 0.42 8.34
N GLU A 46 -6.95 0.93 8.51
CA GLU A 46 -6.69 2.35 8.77
C GLU A 46 -5.97 2.97 7.55
N ASP A 47 -6.29 4.21 7.22
CA ASP A 47 -5.56 4.99 6.21
C ASP A 47 -4.15 5.29 6.70
N ALA A 48 -3.15 4.94 5.88
CA ALA A 48 -1.73 5.03 6.26
C ALA A 48 -1.23 6.48 6.43
N PHE A 49 -1.97 7.47 5.93
CA PHE A 49 -1.56 8.87 5.95
C PHE A 49 -2.27 9.68 7.04
N SER A 50 -3.57 9.42 7.24
CA SER A 50 -4.43 10.20 8.12
C SER A 50 -4.77 9.47 9.42
N GLY A 51 -4.52 8.16 9.49
CA GLY A 51 -4.93 7.33 10.64
C GLY A 51 -6.45 7.17 10.73
N SER A 52 -7.20 7.51 9.68
CA SER A 52 -8.66 7.36 9.65
C SER A 52 -9.05 5.94 9.30
N SER A 53 -10.02 5.36 10.01
CA SER A 53 -10.54 4.04 9.67
C SER A 53 -11.15 4.05 8.26
N LEU A 54 -10.75 3.10 7.42
CA LEU A 54 -11.25 2.95 6.06
C LEU A 54 -12.33 1.90 6.01
N TYR A 55 -13.40 2.23 5.27
CA TYR A 55 -14.52 1.35 5.04
C TYR A 55 -14.69 1.10 3.55
N THR A 56 -14.78 -0.17 3.14
CA THR A 56 -15.00 -0.55 1.74
C THR A 56 -16.36 -1.20 1.56
N CYS A 57 -17.06 -0.83 0.48
CA CYS A 57 -18.25 -1.53 0.01
C CYS A 57 -17.87 -2.62 -1.00
N ARG A 58 -18.70 -3.65 -1.11
CA ARG A 58 -18.50 -4.76 -2.07
C ARG A 58 -18.46 -4.31 -3.54
N CYS A 59 -18.98 -3.13 -3.85
CA CYS A 59 -18.90 -2.53 -5.19
C CYS A 59 -17.56 -1.84 -5.49
N GLY A 60 -16.63 -1.80 -4.54
CA GLY A 60 -15.33 -1.14 -4.68
C GLY A 60 -15.29 0.31 -4.19
N GLN A 61 -16.41 0.88 -3.75
CA GLN A 61 -16.39 2.22 -3.15
C GLN A 61 -15.67 2.18 -1.79
N VAL A 62 -14.71 3.09 -1.59
CA VAL A 62 -13.97 3.28 -0.33
C VAL A 62 -14.38 4.61 0.31
N ARG A 63 -14.57 4.64 1.62
CA ARG A 63 -14.87 5.86 2.39
C ARG A 63 -14.03 5.91 3.68
N PRO A 64 -13.44 7.06 4.02
CA PRO A 64 -12.91 7.28 5.36
C PRO A 64 -14.04 7.39 6.39
N GLY A 65 -13.80 6.89 7.59
CA GLY A 65 -14.59 7.16 8.78
C GLY A 65 -14.45 8.61 9.20
N LEU A 66 -15.52 9.14 9.80
CA LEU A 66 -15.54 10.45 10.44
C LEU A 66 -14.72 10.42 11.74
#